data_AF-A0A7S1PMK4-F1
#
_entry.id   AF-A0A7S1PMK4-F1
#
_cell.length_a   1.000
_cell.length_b   1.000
_cell.length_c   1.000
_cell.angle_alpha   90.00
_cell.angle_beta   90.00
_cell.angle_gamma   90.00
#
_symmetry.space_group_name_H-M   'P 1'
#
loop_
_entity.id
_entity.type
_entity.pdbx_description
1 polymer ?
#
loop_
_entity_poly.entity_id
_entity_poly.type
_entity_poly.pdbx_seq_one_letter_code
_entity_poly.pdbx_strand_id
1 'polypeptide(L)'
;RAGWTRKKLKGTTMGMCYGAAEGEFAGMSMSGFFGMKRPQRYGIMPAMTANRIQYVFGIKGPSMTCETACSSALSATCVIHHWMRPQMPHQRQKRTMSQQVPHCLAGGANAAFNANTMIGFCGAHMLSIQGRCFTFDQSGDGFLRAEGIGAMYYKTS
;
A
#
# COMPACT_ATOMS: atom_id res chain seq x y z
N ARG A 1 -13.33 -10.99 -0.45
CA ARG A 1 -13.84 -12.34 -0.85
C ARG A 1 -14.15 -12.28 -2.35
N ALA A 2 -13.50 -13.10 -3.19
CA ALA A 2 -13.55 -12.97 -4.66
C ALA A 2 -13.65 -14.31 -5.42
N GLY A 3 -14.00 -15.41 -4.74
CA GLY A 3 -14.17 -16.74 -5.36
C GLY A 3 -12.87 -17.51 -5.66
N TRP A 4 -11.70 -16.93 -5.34
CA TRP A 4 -10.40 -17.58 -5.50
C TRP A 4 -10.07 -18.53 -4.35
N THR A 5 -9.44 -19.66 -4.66
CA THR A 5 -8.80 -20.54 -3.67
C THR A 5 -7.29 -20.40 -3.76
N ARG A 6 -6.56 -20.71 -2.68
CA ARG A 6 -5.07 -20.66 -2.68
C ARG A 6 -4.45 -21.51 -3.78
N LYS A 7 -5.04 -22.68 -4.08
CA LYS A 7 -4.61 -23.54 -5.19
C LYS A 7 -4.82 -22.86 -6.55
N LYS A 8 -5.96 -22.18 -6.75
CA LYS A 8 -6.28 -21.49 -8.00
C LYS A 8 -5.46 -20.21 -8.23
N LEU A 9 -5.00 -19.54 -7.18
CA LEU A 9 -4.15 -18.33 -7.28
C LEU A 9 -2.70 -18.63 -7.66
N LYS A 10 -2.22 -19.83 -7.33
CA LYS A 10 -0.82 -20.18 -7.56
C LYS A 10 -0.55 -20.25 -9.08
N GLY A 11 0.36 -19.42 -9.54
CA GLY A 11 0.77 -19.31 -10.94
C GLY A 11 -0.10 -18.39 -11.80
N THR A 12 -1.18 -17.79 -11.26
CA THR A 12 -2.03 -16.90 -12.05
C THR A 12 -1.34 -15.59 -12.36
N THR A 13 -1.60 -15.04 -13.54
CA THR A 13 -1.19 -13.70 -13.90
C THR A 13 -2.16 -12.67 -13.30
N MET A 14 -1.73 -11.98 -12.25
CA MET A 14 -2.50 -10.94 -11.57
C MET A 14 -1.57 -9.81 -11.09
N GLY A 15 -1.92 -8.57 -11.42
CA GLY A 15 -1.18 -7.39 -10.96
C GLY A 15 -1.37 -7.15 -9.47
N MET A 16 -0.33 -6.65 -8.80
CA MET A 16 -0.37 -6.31 -7.37
C MET A 16 0.17 -4.89 -7.17
N CYS A 17 -0.65 -3.99 -6.65
CA CYS A 17 -0.19 -2.70 -6.17
C CYS A 17 -0.59 -2.52 -4.71
N TYR A 18 0.31 -2.03 -3.86
CA TYR A 18 -0.01 -1.80 -2.46
C TYR A 18 0.50 -0.44 -1.99
N GLY A 19 -0.38 0.33 -1.38
CA GLY A 19 -0.04 1.57 -0.70
C GLY A 19 0.51 1.25 0.68
N ALA A 20 1.72 1.70 0.98
CA ALA A 20 2.29 1.52 2.32
C ALA A 20 2.99 2.80 2.73
N ALA A 21 2.48 3.41 3.81
CA ALA A 21 3.08 4.56 4.45
C ALA A 21 4.51 4.26 4.91
N GLU A 22 5.26 5.33 5.17
CA GLU A 22 6.61 5.25 5.74
C GLU A 22 6.67 4.21 6.87
N GLY A 23 7.63 3.29 6.78
CA GLY A 23 7.72 2.17 7.70
C GLY A 23 8.18 2.65 9.08
N GLU A 24 7.27 3.09 9.94
CA GLU A 24 7.60 3.42 11.34
C GLU A 24 8.29 2.23 12.03
N PHE A 25 7.83 1.02 11.71
CA PHE A 25 8.45 -0.22 12.15
C PHE A 25 9.89 -0.39 11.63
N ALA A 26 10.18 0.04 10.40
CA ALA A 26 11.53 0.03 9.85
C ALA A 26 12.44 1.00 10.62
N GLY A 27 11.95 2.20 10.94
CA GLY A 27 12.65 3.17 11.78
C GLY A 27 12.95 2.63 13.18
N MET A 28 11.95 2.00 13.83
CA MET A 28 12.13 1.36 15.13
C MET A 28 13.11 0.19 15.07
N SER A 29 13.02 -0.65 14.04
CA SER A 29 13.95 -1.77 13.83
C SER A 29 15.38 -1.27 13.63
N MET A 30 15.57 -0.20 12.86
CA MET A 30 16.89 0.41 12.61
C MET A 30 17.47 1.10 13.84
N SER A 31 16.62 1.68 14.71
CA SER A 31 17.04 2.29 15.98
C SER A 31 17.56 1.27 17.02
N GLY A 32 17.50 -0.03 16.72
CA GLY A 32 17.95 -1.09 17.60
C GLY A 32 16.94 -1.51 18.67
N PHE A 33 15.75 -0.88 18.70
CA PHE A 33 14.70 -1.12 19.70
C PHE A 33 14.31 -2.61 19.84
N PHE A 34 14.35 -3.37 18.75
CA PHE A 34 14.04 -4.81 18.73
C PHE A 34 15.25 -5.73 18.50
N GLY A 35 16.46 -5.19 18.33
CA GLY A 35 17.65 -5.94 17.93
C GLY A 35 17.57 -6.52 16.51
N MET A 36 18.35 -5.99 15.56
CA MET A 36 18.33 -6.44 14.17
C MET A 36 19.04 -7.79 13.95
N LYS A 37 18.28 -8.84 13.63
CA LYS A 37 18.70 -10.10 13.00
C LYS A 37 18.56 -10.02 11.46
N ARG A 38 19.51 -10.61 10.74
CA ARG A 38 19.64 -10.57 9.26
C ARG A 38 18.36 -10.83 8.42
N PRO A 39 17.41 -11.75 8.76
CA PRO A 39 16.19 -11.94 7.95
C PRO A 39 15.19 -10.77 8.02
N GLN A 40 15.36 -9.82 8.94
CA GLN A 40 14.43 -8.71 9.14
C GLN A 40 14.61 -7.60 8.10
N ARG A 41 15.79 -7.48 7.47
CA ARG A 41 16.05 -6.47 6.44
C ARG A 41 15.08 -6.58 5.25
N TYR A 42 14.83 -7.79 4.78
CA TYR A 42 13.83 -8.04 3.73
C TYR A 42 12.39 -7.89 4.22
N GLY A 43 12.14 -7.93 5.53
CA GLY A 43 10.82 -7.73 6.11
C GLY A 43 10.39 -6.26 6.17
N ILE A 44 11.36 -5.34 6.16
CA ILE A 44 11.12 -3.89 6.33
C ILE A 44 11.33 -3.07 5.05
N MET A 45 11.80 -3.70 3.96
CA MET A 45 11.96 -3.00 2.68
C MET A 45 10.60 -2.64 2.08
N PRO A 46 10.37 -1.38 1.65
CA PRO A 46 9.07 -0.96 1.10
C PRO A 46 8.59 -1.84 -0.06
N ALA A 47 9.48 -2.16 -1.01
CA ALA A 47 9.17 -3.01 -2.15
C ALA A 47 8.70 -4.43 -1.76
N MET A 48 9.06 -4.89 -0.56
CA MET A 48 8.67 -6.21 -0.08
C MET A 48 7.21 -6.29 0.32
N THR A 49 6.51 -5.16 0.53
CA THR A 49 5.08 -5.16 0.86
C THR A 49 4.26 -5.85 -0.23
N ALA A 50 4.34 -5.36 -1.48
CA ALA A 50 3.65 -5.99 -2.60
C ALA A 50 4.28 -7.34 -3.00
N ASN A 51 5.62 -7.43 -3.01
CA ASN A 51 6.32 -8.64 -3.46
C ASN A 51 6.09 -9.84 -2.53
N ARG A 52 6.03 -9.64 -1.21
CA ARG A 52 5.70 -10.71 -0.25
C ARG A 52 4.28 -11.21 -0.44
N ILE A 53 3.33 -10.31 -0.69
CA ILE A 53 1.94 -10.68 -0.96
C ILE A 53 1.88 -11.58 -2.21
N GLN A 54 2.51 -11.18 -3.33
CA GLN A 54 2.60 -12.02 -4.52
C GLN A 54 3.26 -13.37 -4.25
N TYR A 55 4.40 -13.38 -3.54
CA TYR A 55 5.12 -14.60 -3.20
C TYR A 55 4.26 -15.57 -2.37
N VAL A 56 3.56 -15.09 -1.34
CA VAL A 56 2.73 -15.92 -0.46
C VAL A 56 1.53 -16.52 -1.20
N PHE A 57 0.92 -15.77 -2.11
CA PHE A 57 -0.19 -16.25 -2.93
C PHE A 57 0.26 -17.01 -4.20
N GLY A 58 1.55 -16.96 -4.53
CA GLY A 58 2.11 -17.57 -5.74
C GLY A 58 1.67 -16.87 -7.02
N ILE A 59 1.27 -15.61 -6.95
CA ILE A 59 0.79 -14.82 -8.09
C ILE A 59 1.98 -14.32 -8.92
N LYS A 60 1.80 -14.22 -10.23
CA LYS A 60 2.78 -13.67 -11.17
C LYS A 60 2.20 -12.41 -11.84
N GLY A 61 3.03 -11.44 -12.21
CA GLY A 61 2.57 -10.22 -12.88
C GLY A 61 3.21 -8.96 -12.30
N PRO A 62 2.81 -7.78 -12.78
CA PRO A 62 3.32 -6.50 -12.26
C PRO A 62 3.15 -6.40 -10.74
N SER A 63 4.20 -5.95 -10.05
CA SER A 63 4.21 -5.77 -8.60
C SER A 63 4.77 -4.40 -8.27
N MET A 64 4.03 -3.63 -7.47
CA MET A 64 4.48 -2.30 -7.08
C MET A 64 4.02 -1.98 -5.66
N THR A 65 4.92 -1.36 -4.90
CA THR A 65 4.54 -0.65 -3.67
C THR A 65 4.65 0.84 -3.97
N CYS A 66 3.62 1.61 -3.63
CA CYS A 66 3.60 3.06 -3.84
C CYS A 66 3.42 3.77 -2.51
N GLU A 67 4.05 4.94 -2.39
CA GLU A 67 3.92 5.80 -1.24
C GLU A 67 3.66 7.23 -1.70
N THR A 68 2.47 7.74 -1.38
CA THR A 68 1.97 9.08 -1.68
C THR A 68 1.23 9.65 -0.46
N ALA A 69 1.72 9.35 0.74
CA ALA A 69 1.14 9.68 2.05
C ALA A 69 -0.31 9.18 2.19
N CYS A 70 -1.23 10.03 2.63
CA CYS A 70 -2.62 9.69 2.89
C CYS A 70 -3.36 9.10 1.67
N SER A 71 -2.84 9.30 0.46
CA SER A 71 -3.44 8.82 -0.79
C SER A 71 -2.87 7.49 -1.29
N SER A 72 -1.92 6.86 -0.60
CA SER A 72 -1.19 5.68 -1.10
C SER A 72 -2.10 4.54 -1.57
N ALA A 73 -3.15 4.20 -0.83
CA ALA A 73 -4.08 3.13 -1.22
C ALA A 73 -4.94 3.51 -2.46
N LEU A 74 -5.28 4.78 -2.61
CA LEU A 74 -5.99 5.28 -3.79
C LEU A 74 -5.07 5.30 -5.01
N SER A 75 -3.84 5.78 -4.85
CA SER A 75 -2.79 5.73 -5.87
C SER A 75 -2.55 4.29 -6.34
N ALA A 76 -2.53 3.32 -5.42
CA ALA A 76 -2.43 1.90 -5.78
C ALA A 76 -3.58 1.44 -6.69
N THR A 77 -4.80 1.93 -6.42
CA THR A 77 -5.97 1.67 -7.27
C THR A 77 -5.85 2.33 -8.64
N CYS A 78 -5.33 3.57 -8.71
CA CYS A 78 -5.06 4.26 -9.98
C CYS A 78 -4.03 3.52 -10.84
N VAL A 79 -2.99 2.95 -10.20
CA VAL A 79 -1.94 2.18 -10.88
C VAL A 79 -2.52 0.91 -11.50
N ILE A 80 -3.29 0.11 -10.74
CA ILE A 80 -3.87 -1.10 -11.31
C ILE A 80 -4.87 -0.79 -12.41
N HIS A 81 -5.59 0.33 -12.32
CA HIS A 81 -6.46 0.79 -13.41
C HIS A 81 -5.65 1.05 -14.68
N HIS A 82 -4.45 1.63 -14.56
CA HIS A 82 -3.53 1.78 -15.70
C HIS A 82 -3.02 0.44 -16.25
N TRP A 83 -2.80 -0.56 -15.40
CA TRP A 83 -2.43 -1.91 -15.85
C TRP A 83 -3.58 -2.67 -16.50
N MET A 84 -4.83 -2.41 -16.09
CA MET A 84 -6.01 -3.11 -16.59
C MET A 84 -6.57 -2.50 -17.86
N ARG A 85 -6.39 -1.19 -18.09
CA ARG A 85 -7.00 -0.51 -19.24
C ARG A 85 -6.41 -0.97 -20.58
N PRO A 86 -7.21 -1.00 -21.65
CA PRO A 86 -6.70 -1.21 -23.00
C PRO A 86 -5.63 -0.17 -23.34
N GLN A 87 -4.53 -0.61 -23.92
CA GLN A 87 -3.46 0.29 -24.37
C GLN A 87 -3.83 0.91 -25.70
N MET A 88 -3.60 2.21 -25.79
CA MET A 88 -3.63 2.91 -27.06
C MET A 88 -2.54 2.36 -28.00
N PRO A 89 -2.75 2.34 -29.33
CA PRO A 89 -1.78 1.82 -30.30
C PRO A 89 -0.37 2.40 -30.12
N HIS A 90 -0.27 3.71 -29.82
CA HIS A 90 0.98 4.43 -29.61
C HIS A 90 1.69 4.10 -28.28
N GLN A 91 1.01 3.46 -27.32
CA GLN A 91 1.58 3.06 -26.03
C GLN A 91 2.15 1.63 -26.03
N ARG A 92 1.81 0.81 -27.04
CA ARG A 92 2.27 -0.59 -27.15
C ARG A 92 3.79 -0.75 -27.25
N GLN A 93 4.51 0.28 -27.71
CA GLN A 93 5.98 0.27 -27.80
C GLN A 93 6.67 0.47 -26.43
N LYS A 94 6.00 1.10 -25.45
CA LYS A 94 6.53 1.29 -24.09
C LYS A 94 6.15 0.09 -23.21
N ARG A 95 6.79 -1.06 -23.47
CA ARG A 95 6.51 -2.36 -22.84
C ARG A 95 6.81 -2.47 -21.32
N THR A 96 7.38 -1.46 -20.69
CA THR A 96 8.04 -1.63 -19.39
C THR A 96 7.13 -1.47 -18.17
N MET A 97 6.04 -0.67 -18.25
CA MET A 97 5.15 -0.40 -17.10
C MET A 97 3.68 -0.73 -17.35
N SER A 98 3.32 -1.02 -18.59
CA SER A 98 1.95 -1.27 -19.02
C SER A 98 1.90 -2.71 -19.53
N GLN A 99 1.70 -3.68 -18.65
CA GLN A 99 1.25 -5.01 -19.07
C GLN A 99 -0.25 -5.08 -18.82
N GLN A 100 -1.02 -5.37 -19.86
CA GLN A 100 -2.46 -5.60 -19.70
C GLN A 100 -2.67 -6.86 -18.87
N VAL A 101 -3.20 -6.70 -17.67
CA VAL A 101 -3.53 -7.81 -16.77
C VAL A 101 -5.02 -7.77 -16.43
N PRO A 102 -5.79 -8.85 -16.69
CA PRO A 102 -7.24 -8.86 -16.52
C PRO A 102 -7.68 -8.95 -15.05
N HIS A 103 -6.72 -9.23 -14.15
CA HIS A 103 -6.94 -9.37 -12.73
C HIS A 103 -5.90 -8.55 -11.98
N CYS A 104 -6.34 -7.78 -11.00
CA CYS A 104 -5.44 -7.02 -10.12
C CYS A 104 -5.90 -7.02 -8.67
N LEU A 105 -4.95 -6.83 -7.78
CA LEU A 105 -5.16 -6.52 -6.37
C LEU A 105 -4.57 -5.13 -6.10
N ALA A 106 -5.37 -4.27 -5.48
CA ALA A 106 -4.89 -3.02 -4.90
C ALA A 106 -5.28 -2.95 -3.43
N GLY A 107 -4.47 -2.30 -2.61
CA GLY A 107 -4.77 -2.14 -1.20
C GLY A 107 -3.83 -1.17 -0.52
N GLY A 108 -3.91 -1.10 0.79
CA GLY A 108 -2.92 -0.41 1.59
C GLY A 108 -2.99 -0.73 3.07
N ALA A 109 -1.93 -0.36 3.79
CA ALA A 109 -1.85 -0.50 5.23
C ALA A 109 -1.22 0.74 5.87
N ASN A 110 -1.70 1.08 7.06
CA ASN A 110 -1.12 2.07 7.95
C ASN A 110 -1.16 1.55 9.38
N ALA A 111 -0.06 1.70 10.11
CA ALA A 111 0.06 1.38 11.52
C ALA A 111 0.97 2.41 12.21
N ALA A 112 0.60 2.82 13.41
CA ALA A 112 1.26 3.85 14.19
C ALA A 112 2.02 3.18 15.35
N PHE A 113 3.30 2.94 15.15
CA PHE A 113 4.19 2.29 16.12
C PHE A 113 5.11 3.27 16.86
N ASN A 114 5.35 4.46 16.31
CA ASN A 114 6.34 5.40 16.80
C ASN A 114 5.73 6.74 17.26
N ALA A 115 5.92 7.07 18.53
CA ALA A 115 5.48 8.33 19.11
C ALA A 115 6.14 9.56 18.46
N ASN A 116 7.36 9.45 17.92
CA ASN A 116 8.03 10.58 17.25
C ASN A 116 7.25 11.06 16.02
N THR A 117 6.60 10.15 15.30
CA THR A 117 5.74 10.51 14.16
C THR A 117 4.53 11.31 14.65
N MET A 118 3.92 10.90 15.77
CA MET A 118 2.82 11.65 16.40
C MET A 118 3.27 13.05 16.84
N ILE A 119 4.43 13.16 17.50
CA ILE A 119 5.01 14.44 17.92
C ILE A 119 5.29 15.34 16.71
N GLY A 120 5.80 14.79 15.62
CA GLY A 120 6.01 15.52 14.36
C GLY A 120 4.71 16.10 13.81
N PHE A 121 3.63 15.30 13.77
CA PHE A 121 2.31 15.78 13.35
C PHE A 121 1.71 16.83 14.30
N CYS A 122 1.93 16.70 15.62
CA CYS A 122 1.55 17.74 16.60
C CYS A 122 2.30 19.04 16.34
N GLY A 123 3.62 18.98 16.14
CA GLY A 123 4.46 20.16 15.86
C GLY A 123 4.11 20.85 14.54
N ALA A 124 3.55 20.11 13.58
CA ALA A 124 3.00 20.63 12.34
C ALA A 124 1.55 21.15 12.46
N HIS A 125 0.95 21.14 13.65
CA HIS A 125 -0.45 21.52 13.91
C HIS A 125 -1.47 20.75 13.04
N MET A 126 -1.17 19.48 12.73
CA MET A 126 -2.05 18.66 11.88
C MET A 126 -3.07 17.84 12.67
N LEU A 127 -2.83 17.60 13.96
CA LEU A 127 -3.67 16.75 14.80
C LEU A 127 -4.67 17.55 15.62
N SER A 128 -5.89 17.02 15.72
CA SER A 128 -6.93 17.55 16.61
C SER A 128 -6.53 17.39 18.07
N ILE A 129 -6.69 18.45 18.87
CA ILE A 129 -6.44 18.42 20.32
C ILE A 129 -7.54 17.60 21.03
N GLN A 130 -8.74 17.58 20.46
CA GLN A 130 -9.87 16.81 20.99
C GLN A 130 -9.83 15.33 20.55
N GLY A 131 -8.84 14.93 19.73
CA GLY A 131 -8.60 13.53 19.39
C GLY A 131 -9.69 12.90 18.53
N ARG A 132 -10.34 13.66 17.63
CA ARG A 132 -11.28 13.13 16.63
C ARG A 132 -11.29 13.99 15.37
N CYS A 133 -11.84 13.44 14.29
CA CYS A 133 -12.08 14.22 13.07
C CYS A 133 -13.46 14.90 13.16
N PHE A 134 -13.48 16.22 13.04
CA PHE A 134 -14.70 17.04 12.97
C PHE A 134 -15.07 17.31 11.51
N THR A 135 -15.33 16.24 10.75
CA THR A 135 -15.52 16.33 9.31
C THR A 135 -16.72 17.22 8.98
N PHE A 136 -16.45 18.33 8.28
CA PHE A 136 -17.42 19.35 7.88
C PHE A 136 -18.07 20.14 9.03
N ASP A 137 -17.52 20.08 10.25
CA ASP A 137 -17.98 20.89 11.38
C ASP A 137 -17.13 22.17 11.52
N GLN A 138 -17.74 23.24 12.04
CA GLN A 138 -17.06 24.50 12.30
C GLN A 138 -15.95 24.37 13.37
N SER A 139 -16.06 23.39 14.27
CA SER A 139 -15.08 23.14 15.32
C SER A 139 -13.84 22.35 14.86
N GLY A 140 -13.61 22.23 13.54
CA GLY A 140 -12.47 21.49 12.98
C GLY A 140 -11.12 22.11 13.33
N ASP A 141 -10.30 21.37 14.08
CA ASP A 141 -8.98 21.79 14.57
C ASP A 141 -7.82 20.87 14.10
N GLY A 142 -8.12 19.86 13.28
CA GLY A 142 -7.14 18.89 12.77
C GLY A 142 -7.77 17.51 12.52
N PHE A 143 -6.93 16.51 12.24
CA PHE A 143 -7.39 15.12 12.10
C PHE A 143 -6.88 14.23 13.24
N LEU A 144 -7.47 13.04 13.39
CA LEU A 144 -6.95 11.98 14.25
C LEU A 144 -6.28 10.90 13.39
N ARG A 145 -5.08 10.46 13.78
CA ARG A 145 -4.43 9.30 13.16
C ARG A 145 -5.21 8.03 13.48
N ALA A 146 -5.42 7.20 12.46
CA ALA A 146 -6.02 5.88 12.60
C ALA A 146 -5.15 4.82 11.94
N GLU A 147 -5.27 3.59 12.41
CA GLU A 147 -4.65 2.42 11.80
C GLU A 147 -5.65 1.70 10.90
N GLY A 148 -5.15 0.97 9.90
CA GLY A 148 -6.02 0.23 9.02
C GLY A 148 -5.26 -0.57 7.99
N ILE A 149 -5.87 -1.68 7.57
CA ILE A 149 -5.38 -2.51 6.47
C ILE A 149 -6.55 -2.92 5.58
N GLY A 150 -6.37 -2.84 4.27
CA GLY A 150 -7.42 -3.20 3.33
C GLY A 150 -6.88 -3.57 1.96
N ALA A 151 -7.62 -4.42 1.26
CA ALA A 151 -7.32 -4.78 -0.13
C ALA A 151 -8.61 -5.07 -0.89
N MET A 152 -8.59 -4.74 -2.17
CA MET A 152 -9.67 -4.92 -3.13
C MET A 152 -9.16 -5.68 -4.35
N TYR A 153 -10.04 -6.53 -4.89
CA TYR A 153 -9.80 -7.30 -6.10
C TYR A 153 -10.56 -6.67 -7.27
N TYR A 154 -9.88 -6.56 -8.40
CA TYR A 154 -10.39 -5.96 -9.61
C TYR A 154 -10.27 -6.95 -10.76
N LYS A 155 -11.31 -7.00 -11.60
CA LYS A 155 -11.32 -7.76 -12.85
C LYS A 155 -11.85 -6.89 -13.98
N THR A 156 -11.30 -7.03 -15.17
CA THR A 156 -11.96 -6.53 -16.39
C THR A 156 -13.21 -7.36 -16.63
N SER A 157 -14.34 -6.69 -16.95
CA SER A 157 -15.58 -7.38 -17.32
C SER A 157 -15.50 -7.92 -18.74
#